data_AF-A0AA35QXH8-F1
#
_entry.id   AF-A0AA35QXH8-F1
#
_cell.length_a   1.000
_cell.length_b   1.000
_cell.length_c   1.000
_cell.angle_alpha   90.00
_cell.angle_beta   90.00
_cell.angle_gamma   90.00
#
_symmetry.space_group_name_H-M   'P 1'
#
loop_
_entity.id
_entity.type
_entity.pdbx_description
1 polymer ?
#
loop_
_entity_poly.entity_id
_entity_poly.type
_entity_poly.pdbx_seq_one_letter_code
_entity_poly.pdbx_strand_id
1 'polypeptide(L)'
;MVEIMEMTHRTDTETRLVKGLVLDHGARHPDMKRRVANAYILTCNVSLEYEKSEVNSGFFYKSADEREKLVAAERKFIDDRVMKIIELKNKVCSSNDKGFVVINQKGIDPISLDMLAREGIVGLRRAKRRNMERLTLACGGVAMNSLDGLEPECLGFAGVVYEHVLGEDKYTFIEDLENPRSVTILIKG
;
A
#
# COMPACT_ATOMS: atom_id res chain seq x y z
N MET A 1 -7.43 -20.07 2.15
CA MET A 1 -6.05 -19.94 2.69
C MET A 1 -6.15 -19.35 4.09
N VAL A 2 -5.34 -19.81 5.05
CA VAL A 2 -5.39 -19.32 6.43
C VAL A 2 -4.04 -18.69 6.78
N GLU A 3 -4.06 -17.48 7.34
CA GLU A 3 -2.92 -16.81 7.95
C GLU A 3 -3.02 -16.92 9.46
N ILE A 4 -1.90 -17.19 10.13
CA ILE A 4 -1.79 -17.04 11.58
C ILE A 4 -0.92 -15.80 11.81
N MET A 5 -1.46 -14.85 12.56
CA MET A 5 -0.81 -13.60 12.88
C MET A 5 -0.74 -13.47 14.39
N GLU A 6 0.46 -13.29 14.91
CA GLU A 6 0.71 -13.07 16.33
C GLU A 6 0.85 -11.57 16.59
N MET A 7 0.16 -11.09 17.61
CA MET A 7 0.17 -9.70 18.03
C MET A 7 0.54 -9.63 19.50
N THR A 8 1.70 -9.05 19.78
CA THR A 8 2.31 -9.08 21.11
C THR A 8 1.47 -8.26 22.09
N HIS A 9 0.69 -8.90 22.95
CA HIS A 9 -0.20 -8.25 23.90
C HIS A 9 0.00 -8.82 25.30
N ARG A 10 -0.34 -8.05 26.34
CA ARG A 10 -0.17 -8.50 27.73
C ARG A 10 -1.08 -9.66 28.14
N THR A 11 -2.05 -10.02 27.30
CA THR A 11 -3.08 -11.02 27.58
C THR A 11 -3.14 -12.01 26.43
N ASP A 12 -3.06 -13.29 26.77
CA ASP A 12 -3.06 -14.45 25.87
C ASP A 12 -4.48 -14.97 25.55
N THR A 13 -5.50 -14.38 26.15
CA THR A 13 -6.89 -14.87 26.07
C THR A 13 -7.69 -14.37 24.88
N GLU A 14 -7.15 -13.42 24.08
CA GLU A 14 -7.91 -12.74 23.03
C GLU A 14 -7.50 -13.18 21.61
N THR A 15 -7.72 -14.45 21.28
CA THR A 15 -7.62 -14.92 19.89
C THR A 15 -8.90 -14.60 19.13
N ARG A 16 -8.79 -13.94 17.97
CA ARG A 16 -9.93 -13.61 17.11
C ARG A 16 -9.75 -14.09 15.68
N LEU A 17 -10.83 -14.57 15.08
CA LEU A 17 -10.88 -14.83 13.64
C LEU A 17 -11.22 -13.54 12.90
N VAL A 18 -10.27 -13.02 12.14
CA VAL A 18 -10.45 -11.90 11.24
C VAL A 18 -10.88 -12.45 9.88
N LYS A 19 -12.09 -12.09 9.44
CA LYS A 19 -12.63 -12.45 8.11
C LYS A 19 -12.03 -11.56 7.02
N GLY A 20 -10.71 -11.63 6.91
CA GLY A 20 -9.91 -10.86 5.97
C GLY A 20 -8.42 -10.97 6.31
N LEU A 21 -7.69 -9.88 6.13
CA LEU A 21 -6.23 -9.87 6.25
C LEU A 21 -5.75 -8.89 7.32
N VAL A 22 -4.73 -9.31 8.07
CA VAL A 22 -4.01 -8.45 9.00
C VAL A 22 -2.59 -8.26 8.47
N LEU A 23 -2.20 -7.00 8.26
CA LEU A 23 -0.84 -6.62 7.89
C LEU A 23 -0.08 -6.17 9.14
N ASP A 24 1.19 -6.50 9.20
CA ASP A 24 2.15 -6.18 10.27
C ASP A 24 2.78 -4.78 10.15
N HIS A 25 2.20 -3.93 9.32
CA HIS A 25 2.66 -2.58 9.09
C HIS A 25 1.46 -1.67 8.81
N GLY A 26 1.68 -0.38 9.06
CA GLY A 26 0.69 0.67 8.90
C GLY A 26 1.16 1.83 8.05
N ALA A 27 0.32 2.85 7.96
CA ALA A 27 0.63 4.12 7.34
C ALA A 27 1.79 4.81 8.07
N ARG A 28 2.78 5.28 7.31
CA ARG A 28 3.96 5.98 7.86
C ARG A 28 3.80 7.50 7.88
N HIS A 29 2.92 8.04 7.05
CA HIS A 29 2.66 9.47 7.01
C HIS A 29 1.63 9.85 8.09
N PRO A 30 1.86 10.91 8.90
CA PRO A 30 0.96 11.28 9.98
C PRO A 30 -0.43 11.72 9.49
N ASP A 31 -0.50 12.36 8.31
CA ASP A 31 -1.76 12.87 7.75
C ASP A 31 -2.59 11.81 7.02
N MET A 32 -2.08 10.58 6.89
CA MET A 32 -2.87 9.49 6.31
C MET A 32 -4.01 9.08 7.25
N LYS A 33 -5.18 8.84 6.66
CA LYS A 33 -6.37 8.39 7.41
C LYS A 33 -6.08 7.07 8.12
N ARG A 34 -6.36 7.00 9.41
CA ARG A 34 -6.23 5.77 10.21
C ARG A 34 -7.35 4.77 9.97
N ARG A 35 -8.50 5.23 9.46
CA ARG A 35 -9.65 4.39 9.14
C ARG A 35 -10.27 4.86 7.83
N VAL A 36 -10.56 3.90 6.98
CA VAL A 36 -11.11 4.09 5.64
C VAL A 36 -12.26 3.11 5.47
N ALA A 37 -13.46 3.62 5.31
CA ALA A 37 -14.64 2.82 4.98
C ALA A 37 -14.78 2.70 3.46
N ASN A 38 -15.36 1.58 2.99
CA ASN A 38 -15.60 1.29 1.57
C ASN A 38 -14.37 1.59 0.70
N ALA A 39 -13.26 0.92 1.00
CA ALA A 39 -11.97 1.20 0.40
C ALA A 39 -11.76 0.37 -0.86
N TYR A 40 -11.38 1.04 -1.94
CA TYR A 40 -10.70 0.38 -3.06
C TYR A 40 -9.24 0.11 -2.70
N ILE A 41 -8.77 -1.09 -2.99
CA ILE A 41 -7.42 -1.55 -2.69
C ILE A 41 -6.67 -1.74 -4.01
N LEU A 42 -5.65 -0.93 -4.22
CA LEU A 42 -4.67 -1.12 -5.29
C LEU A 42 -3.49 -1.93 -4.75
N THR A 43 -3.32 -3.15 -5.27
CA THR A 43 -2.15 -3.98 -4.97
C THR A 43 -1.13 -3.87 -6.08
N CYS A 44 0.09 -3.43 -5.78
CA CYS A 44 1.14 -3.28 -6.79
C CYS A 44 2.53 -3.73 -6.31
N ASN A 45 3.42 -3.99 -7.26
CA ASN A 45 4.82 -4.36 -7.05
C ASN A 45 5.78 -3.41 -7.82
N VAL A 46 5.53 -2.11 -7.71
CA VAL A 46 6.26 -1.08 -8.47
C VAL A 46 7.12 -0.26 -7.53
N SER A 47 8.34 0.06 -7.93
CA SER A 47 9.19 0.91 -7.09
C SER A 47 8.69 2.35 -7.17
N LEU A 48 8.22 2.86 -6.03
CA LEU A 48 7.86 4.26 -5.81
C LEU A 48 8.90 4.89 -4.87
N GLU A 49 10.15 4.43 -4.95
CA GLU A 49 11.27 4.98 -4.21
C GLU A 49 12.34 5.48 -5.17
N TYR A 50 13.03 6.53 -4.73
CA TYR A 50 14.25 6.96 -5.39
C TYR A 50 15.33 5.89 -5.19
N GLU A 51 15.58 5.11 -6.24
CA GLU A 51 16.68 4.16 -6.28
C GLU A 51 17.92 4.90 -6.80
N LYS A 52 18.99 4.93 -6.00
CA LYS A 52 20.30 5.45 -6.43
C LYS A 52 20.88 4.53 -7.51
N SER A 53 20.48 4.77 -8.74
CA SER A 53 20.99 4.10 -9.95
C SER A 53 22.51 4.28 -10.12
N GLU A 54 23.07 5.35 -9.53
CA GLU A 54 24.51 5.67 -9.51
C GLU A 54 25.38 4.46 -9.10
N VAL A 55 24.92 3.63 -8.16
CA VAL A 55 25.71 2.53 -7.59
C VAL A 55 25.65 1.24 -8.43
N ASN A 56 24.53 0.99 -9.12
CA ASN A 56 24.30 -0.26 -9.84
C ASN A 56 24.53 -0.16 -11.36
N SER A 57 24.43 1.03 -11.94
CA SER A 57 24.40 1.21 -13.41
C SER A 57 25.66 1.85 -13.99
N GLY A 58 26.67 2.16 -13.16
CA GLY A 58 27.97 2.65 -13.65
C GLY A 58 27.87 3.95 -14.46
N PHE A 59 26.97 4.86 -14.06
CA PHE A 59 26.83 6.15 -14.73
C PHE A 59 28.05 7.04 -14.43
N PHE A 60 28.92 7.18 -15.42
CA PHE A 60 30.02 8.15 -15.38
C PHE A 60 29.53 9.50 -15.93
N TYR A 61 29.22 10.44 -15.05
CA TYR A 61 28.92 11.83 -15.44
C TYR A 61 30.21 12.66 -15.53
N LYS A 62 30.28 13.57 -16.51
CA LYS A 62 31.46 14.42 -16.73
C LYS A 62 31.32 15.79 -16.06
N SER A 63 30.10 16.19 -15.69
CA SER A 63 29.79 17.50 -15.11
C SER A 63 28.73 17.42 -14.00
N ALA A 64 28.71 18.41 -13.10
CA ALA A 64 27.70 18.51 -12.03
C ALA A 64 26.29 18.76 -12.58
N ASP A 65 26.14 19.56 -13.64
CA ASP A 65 24.85 19.88 -14.26
C ASP A 65 24.16 18.65 -14.86
N GLU A 66 24.91 17.73 -15.45
CA GLU A 66 24.36 16.46 -15.96
C GLU A 66 23.80 15.60 -14.83
N ARG A 67 24.48 15.59 -13.67
CA ARG A 67 24.02 14.86 -12.49
C ARG A 67 22.70 15.43 -11.97
N GLU A 68 22.57 16.75 -11.85
CA GLU A 68 21.33 17.38 -11.39
C GLU A 68 20.15 17.09 -12.32
N LYS A 69 20.37 17.13 -13.65
CA LYS A 69 19.34 16.80 -14.64
C LYS A 69 18.88 15.34 -14.54
N LEU A 70 19.80 14.40 -14.31
CA LEU A 70 19.45 12.98 -14.15
C LEU A 70 18.64 12.75 -12.87
N VAL A 71 19.06 13.33 -11.75
CA VAL A 71 18.31 13.25 -10.48
C VAL A 71 16.90 13.84 -10.64
N ALA A 72 16.77 14.97 -11.33
CA ALA A 72 15.48 15.58 -11.61
C ALA A 72 14.60 14.70 -12.53
N ALA A 73 15.19 14.05 -13.53
CA ALA A 73 14.48 13.14 -14.43
C ALA A 73 13.99 11.88 -13.71
N GLU A 74 14.83 11.28 -12.86
CA GLU A 74 14.46 10.13 -12.02
C GLU A 74 13.35 10.49 -11.04
N ARG A 75 13.43 11.68 -10.44
CA ARG A 75 12.38 12.20 -9.57
C ARG A 75 11.06 12.36 -10.32
N LYS A 76 11.09 13.02 -11.47
CA LYS A 76 9.92 13.21 -12.33
C LYS A 76 9.28 11.87 -12.72
N PHE A 77 10.10 10.87 -13.02
CA PHE A 77 9.61 9.53 -13.35
C PHE A 77 8.83 8.86 -12.20
N ILE A 78 9.26 9.06 -10.95
CA ILE A 78 8.54 8.57 -9.77
C ILE A 78 7.27 9.39 -9.54
N ASP A 79 7.35 10.72 -9.68
CA ASP A 79 6.20 11.60 -9.51
C ASP A 79 5.11 11.29 -10.55
N ASP A 80 5.47 11.02 -11.81
CA ASP A 80 4.56 10.61 -12.88
C ASP A 80 3.86 9.26 -12.55
N ARG A 81 4.56 8.34 -11.87
CA ARG A 81 3.96 7.07 -11.40
C ARG A 81 2.94 7.30 -10.30
N VAL A 82 3.24 8.17 -9.34
CA VAL A 82 2.30 8.53 -8.26
C VAL A 82 1.09 9.26 -8.83
N MET A 83 1.30 10.15 -9.81
CA MET A 83 0.23 10.85 -10.52
C MET A 83 -0.76 9.88 -11.17
N LYS A 84 -0.29 8.81 -11.83
CA LYS A 84 -1.18 7.77 -12.39
C LYS A 84 -2.07 7.09 -11.33
N ILE A 85 -1.56 6.90 -10.11
CA ILE A 85 -2.34 6.34 -9.00
C ILE A 85 -3.40 7.35 -8.53
N ILE A 86 -3.03 8.62 -8.44
CA ILE A 86 -3.93 9.71 -8.08
C ILE A 86 -5.04 9.87 -9.13
N GLU A 87 -4.70 9.81 -10.41
CA GLU A 87 -5.65 9.83 -11.53
C GLU A 87 -6.64 8.65 -11.44
N LEU A 88 -6.16 7.44 -11.14
CA LEU A 88 -7.04 6.28 -10.94
C LEU A 88 -7.97 6.50 -9.74
N LYS A 89 -7.45 6.98 -8.61
CA LYS A 89 -8.26 7.33 -7.43
C LYS A 89 -9.32 8.36 -7.80
N ASN A 90 -8.97 9.41 -8.54
CA ASN A 90 -9.92 10.42 -8.96
C ASN A 90 -10.97 9.81 -9.90
N LYS A 91 -10.60 8.99 -10.88
CA LYS A 91 -11.55 8.32 -11.78
C LYS A 91 -12.59 7.48 -11.04
N VAL A 92 -12.19 6.80 -9.97
CA VAL A 92 -13.05 5.85 -9.24
C VAL A 92 -13.79 6.49 -8.04
N CYS A 93 -13.18 7.48 -7.40
CA CYS A 93 -13.70 8.11 -6.18
C CYS A 93 -14.33 9.49 -6.40
N SER A 94 -14.32 10.05 -7.61
CA SER A 94 -14.94 11.39 -7.88
C SER A 94 -16.43 11.47 -7.55
N SER A 95 -17.13 10.34 -7.55
CA SER A 95 -18.60 10.28 -7.43
C SER A 95 -19.10 9.63 -6.13
N ASN A 96 -18.22 9.04 -5.32
CA ASN A 96 -18.61 8.27 -4.13
C ASN A 96 -17.71 8.62 -2.93
N ASP A 97 -18.26 8.53 -1.72
CA ASP A 97 -17.51 8.64 -0.44
C ASP A 97 -16.68 7.37 -0.14
N LYS A 98 -16.05 6.83 -1.19
CA LYS A 98 -15.23 5.61 -1.14
C LYS A 98 -13.79 5.97 -0.90
N GLY A 99 -13.15 5.17 -0.07
CA GLY A 99 -11.74 5.31 0.23
C GLY A 99 -10.83 4.69 -0.82
N PHE A 100 -9.54 5.04 -0.75
CA PHE A 100 -8.53 4.46 -1.63
C PHE A 100 -7.28 4.11 -0.82
N VAL A 101 -6.83 2.87 -0.95
CA VAL A 101 -5.70 2.30 -0.23
C VAL A 101 -4.75 1.68 -1.25
N VAL A 102 -3.47 2.02 -1.16
CA VAL A 102 -2.40 1.46 -2.00
C VAL A 102 -1.55 0.56 -1.13
N ILE A 103 -1.41 -0.70 -1.55
CA ILE A 103 -0.54 -1.68 -0.91
C ILE A 103 0.54 -2.06 -1.89
N ASN A 104 1.76 -1.58 -1.62
CA ASN A 104 2.91 -1.85 -2.45
C ASN A 104 3.84 -2.87 -1.80
N GLN A 105 4.26 -3.87 -2.58
CA GLN A 105 5.31 -4.80 -2.17
C GLN A 105 6.67 -4.11 -2.06
N LYS A 106 6.93 -3.15 -2.95
CA LYS A 106 8.15 -2.33 -2.90
C LYS A 106 7.95 -1.13 -1.97
N GLY A 107 9.00 -0.34 -1.87
CA GLY A 107 9.02 0.85 -1.05
C GLY A 107 8.22 2.02 -1.64
N ILE A 108 7.97 3.02 -0.79
CA ILE A 108 7.41 4.33 -1.17
C ILE A 108 8.25 5.39 -0.47
N ASP A 109 8.77 6.37 -1.23
CA ASP A 109 9.58 7.45 -0.68
C ASP A 109 8.73 8.49 0.07
N PRO A 110 9.33 9.26 0.98
CA PRO A 110 8.59 10.24 1.78
C PRO A 110 7.82 11.29 0.97
N ILE A 111 8.38 11.75 -0.16
CA ILE A 111 7.72 12.77 -0.98
C ILE A 111 6.53 12.16 -1.71
N SER A 112 6.65 10.93 -2.22
CA SER A 112 5.52 10.18 -2.77
C SER A 112 4.43 9.91 -1.73
N LEU A 113 4.81 9.62 -0.48
CA LEU A 113 3.85 9.46 0.62
C LEU A 113 3.09 10.76 0.92
N ASP A 114 3.76 11.91 0.89
CA ASP A 114 3.12 13.21 1.06
C ASP A 114 2.13 13.51 -0.09
N MET A 115 2.51 13.24 -1.34
CA MET A 115 1.60 13.36 -2.49
C MET A 115 0.34 12.49 -2.33
N LEU A 116 0.50 11.24 -1.91
CA LEU A 116 -0.63 10.34 -1.66
C LEU A 116 -1.48 10.81 -0.46
N ALA A 117 -0.85 11.29 0.61
CA ALA A 117 -1.54 11.75 1.82
C ALA A 117 -2.39 12.99 1.55
N ARG A 118 -1.89 13.95 0.75
CA ARG A 118 -2.65 15.14 0.32
C ARG A 118 -3.94 14.77 -0.41
N GLU A 119 -3.89 13.69 -1.18
CA GLU A 119 -5.05 13.16 -1.91
C GLU A 119 -5.96 12.26 -1.06
N GLY A 120 -5.62 12.06 0.22
CA GLY A 120 -6.36 11.19 1.14
C GLY A 120 -6.19 9.70 0.88
N ILE A 121 -5.14 9.30 0.15
CA ILE A 121 -4.80 7.91 -0.15
C ILE A 121 -3.94 7.34 0.97
N VAL A 122 -4.30 6.17 1.48
CA VAL A 122 -3.47 5.45 2.46
C VAL A 122 -2.44 4.60 1.71
N GLY A 123 -1.15 4.92 1.87
CA GLY A 123 -0.05 4.20 1.25
C GLY A 123 0.66 3.26 2.23
N LEU A 124 0.57 1.95 1.97
CA LEU A 124 1.33 0.90 2.64
C LEU A 124 2.52 0.50 1.77
N ARG A 125 3.71 0.50 2.37
CA ARG A 125 4.98 0.16 1.69
C ARG A 125 5.56 -1.13 2.26
N ARG A 126 6.33 -1.84 1.42
CA ARG A 126 7.08 -3.05 1.80
C ARG A 126 6.18 -4.19 2.31
N ALA A 127 5.03 -4.37 1.67
CA ALA A 127 4.16 -5.50 1.95
C ALA A 127 4.85 -6.83 1.62
N LYS A 128 4.68 -7.83 2.50
CA LYS A 128 5.25 -9.16 2.28
C LYS A 128 4.63 -9.81 1.04
N ARG A 129 5.45 -10.47 0.22
CA ARG A 129 5.00 -11.17 -1.01
C ARG A 129 3.82 -12.13 -0.73
N ARG A 130 3.88 -12.89 0.37
CA ARG A 130 2.80 -13.80 0.79
C ARG A 130 1.47 -13.09 1.04
N ASN A 131 1.51 -11.83 1.48
CA ASN A 131 0.32 -11.03 1.74
C ASN A 131 -0.28 -10.51 0.43
N MET A 132 0.53 -10.24 -0.60
CA MET A 132 0.05 -9.82 -1.92
C MET A 132 -0.86 -10.87 -2.56
N GLU A 133 -0.43 -12.14 -2.53
CA GLU A 133 -1.24 -13.26 -3.04
C GLU A 133 -2.55 -13.41 -2.25
N ARG A 134 -2.49 -13.20 -0.93
CA ARG A 134 -3.66 -13.23 -0.05
C ARG A 134 -4.62 -12.07 -0.28
N LEU A 135 -4.10 -10.86 -0.53
CA LEU A 135 -4.90 -9.68 -0.81
C LEU A 135 -5.74 -9.85 -2.07
N THR A 136 -5.15 -10.41 -3.13
CA THR A 136 -5.88 -10.76 -4.36
C THR A 136 -7.00 -11.77 -4.07
N LEU A 137 -6.73 -12.80 -3.27
CA LEU A 137 -7.73 -13.80 -2.89
C LEU A 137 -8.82 -13.29 -1.93
N ALA A 138 -8.49 -12.29 -1.10
CA ALA A 138 -9.38 -11.75 -0.08
C ALA A 138 -10.27 -10.62 -0.63
N CYS A 139 -9.67 -9.69 -1.37
CA CYS A 139 -10.31 -8.45 -1.83
C CYS A 139 -10.75 -8.50 -3.30
N GLY A 140 -10.34 -9.52 -4.08
CA GLY A 140 -10.76 -9.71 -5.46
C GLY A 140 -10.03 -8.88 -6.53
N GLY A 141 -8.96 -8.15 -6.17
CA GLY A 141 -8.19 -7.31 -7.08
C GLY A 141 -6.99 -8.01 -7.74
N VAL A 142 -6.43 -7.42 -8.79
CA VAL A 142 -5.27 -7.94 -9.52
C VAL A 142 -3.97 -7.31 -9.01
N ALA A 143 -2.96 -8.14 -8.77
CA ALA A 143 -1.63 -7.65 -8.41
C ALA A 143 -0.93 -7.01 -9.63
N MET A 144 -0.77 -5.69 -9.61
CA MET A 144 -0.23 -4.92 -10.73
C MET A 144 1.29 -4.82 -10.69
N ASN A 145 1.94 -5.16 -11.80
CA ASN A 145 3.39 -5.04 -11.96
C ASN A 145 3.83 -3.76 -12.69
N SER A 146 2.89 -3.10 -13.39
CA SER A 146 3.09 -1.79 -13.99
C SER A 146 1.92 -0.86 -13.61
N LEU A 147 2.17 0.44 -13.65
CA LEU A 147 1.16 1.48 -13.46
C LEU A 147 0.63 2.01 -14.81
N ASP A 148 1.07 1.42 -15.92
CA ASP A 148 0.55 1.73 -17.25
C ASP A 148 -0.76 0.97 -17.48
N GLY A 149 -1.81 1.67 -17.94
CA GLY A 149 -3.11 1.05 -18.21
C GLY A 149 -3.87 0.62 -16.96
N LEU A 150 -3.81 1.39 -15.87
CA LEU A 150 -4.59 1.10 -14.68
C LEU A 150 -6.09 1.23 -14.96
N GLU A 151 -6.82 0.13 -14.82
CA GLU A 151 -8.27 0.09 -14.96
C GLU A 151 -8.95 -0.10 -13.59
N PRO A 152 -10.18 0.42 -13.40
CA PRO A 152 -10.93 0.22 -12.17
C PRO A 152 -11.16 -1.26 -11.81
N GLU A 153 -11.17 -2.14 -12.81
CA GLU A 153 -11.36 -3.59 -12.65
C GLU A 153 -10.18 -4.27 -11.95
N CYS A 154 -8.99 -3.65 -11.98
CA CYS A 154 -7.82 -4.17 -11.29
C CYS A 154 -7.91 -3.98 -9.76
N LEU A 155 -8.80 -3.12 -9.28
CA LEU A 155 -8.91 -2.77 -7.87
C LEU A 155 -9.67 -3.84 -7.09
N GLY A 156 -9.14 -4.19 -5.92
CA GLY A 156 -9.89 -4.94 -4.93
C GLY A 156 -10.84 -4.04 -4.15
N PHE A 157 -11.76 -4.64 -3.41
CA PHE A 157 -12.68 -3.92 -2.53
C PHE A 157 -12.64 -4.46 -1.10
N ALA A 158 -12.70 -3.55 -0.13
CA ALA A 158 -12.89 -3.88 1.28
C ALA A 158 -13.86 -2.93 1.96
N GLY A 159 -14.75 -3.47 2.79
CA GLY A 159 -15.74 -2.67 3.52
C GLY A 159 -15.07 -1.76 4.57
N VAL A 160 -14.02 -2.23 5.23
CA VAL A 160 -13.24 -1.37 6.14
C VAL A 160 -11.76 -1.71 6.14
N VAL A 161 -10.94 -0.66 6.10
CA VAL A 161 -9.50 -0.72 6.32
C VAL A 161 -9.16 0.21 7.47
N TYR A 162 -8.51 -0.31 8.52
CA TYR A 162 -8.10 0.52 9.65
C TYR A 162 -6.75 0.12 10.21
N GLU A 163 -6.02 1.11 10.69
CA GLU A 163 -4.78 0.95 11.44
C GLU A 163 -5.09 0.83 12.93
N HIS A 164 -4.53 -0.20 13.55
CA HIS A 164 -4.48 -0.37 14.98
C HIS A 164 -3.02 -0.26 15.44
N VAL A 165 -2.75 0.69 16.34
CA VAL A 165 -1.41 0.91 16.89
C VAL A 165 -1.33 0.26 18.26
N LEU A 166 -0.30 -0.58 18.47
CA LEU A 166 -0.03 -1.21 19.75
C LEU A 166 1.42 -0.93 20.14
N GLY A 167 1.62 0.00 21.08
CA GLY A 167 2.96 0.48 21.40
C GLY A 167 3.61 1.16 20.20
N GLU A 168 4.74 0.62 19.74
CA GLU A 168 5.45 1.09 18.54
C GLU A 168 5.02 0.37 17.25
N ASP A 169 4.33 -0.76 17.39
CA ASP A 169 3.89 -1.58 16.27
C ASP A 169 2.56 -1.10 15.70
N LYS A 170 2.44 -1.19 14.38
CA LYS A 170 1.24 -0.79 13.65
C LYS A 170 0.72 -1.98 12.86
N TYR A 171 -0.55 -2.28 13.03
CA TYR A 171 -1.24 -3.35 12.33
C TYR A 171 -2.35 -2.77 11.46
N THR A 172 -2.40 -3.13 10.19
CA THR A 172 -3.51 -2.74 9.31
C THR A 172 -4.47 -3.90 9.16
N PHE A 173 -5.73 -3.67 9.51
CA PHE A 173 -6.82 -4.61 9.37
C PHE A 173 -7.59 -4.30 8.09
N ILE A 174 -7.88 -5.36 7.33
CA ILE A 174 -8.72 -5.34 6.14
C ILE A 174 -9.87 -6.31 6.41
N GLU A 175 -11.06 -5.78 6.65
CA GLU A 175 -12.26 -6.51 7.07
C GLU A 175 -13.46 -6.15 6.18
N ASP A 176 -14.59 -6.82 6.41
CA ASP A 176 -15.84 -6.66 5.65
C ASP A 176 -15.66 -6.87 4.14
N LEU A 177 -15.07 -8.02 3.80
CA LEU A 177 -14.87 -8.47 2.43
C LEU A 177 -16.09 -9.26 1.95
N GLU A 178 -16.49 -9.10 0.69
CA GLU A 178 -17.67 -9.79 0.13
C GLU A 178 -17.49 -11.32 0.08
N ASN A 179 -16.31 -11.79 -0.35
CA ASN A 179 -16.01 -13.21 -0.47
C ASN A 179 -14.56 -13.55 -0.09
N PRO A 180 -14.20 -13.50 1.20
CA PRO A 180 -12.84 -13.73 1.64
C PRO A 180 -12.45 -15.20 1.50
N ARG A 181 -11.69 -15.53 0.44
CA ARG A 181 -11.04 -16.86 0.31
C ARG A 181 -9.77 -17.00 1.16
N SER A 182 -9.32 -15.90 1.76
CA SER A 182 -8.25 -15.85 2.74
C SER A 182 -8.75 -15.21 4.04
N VAL A 183 -8.45 -15.85 5.17
CA VAL A 183 -8.81 -15.38 6.51
C VAL A 183 -7.57 -15.38 7.41
N THR A 184 -7.59 -14.57 8.46
CA THR A 184 -6.49 -14.46 9.41
C THR A 184 -6.95 -14.84 10.80
N ILE A 185 -6.27 -15.78 11.43
CA ILE A 185 -6.37 -16.07 12.86
C ILE A 185 -5.40 -15.14 13.56
N LEU A 186 -5.93 -14.13 14.26
CA LEU A 186 -5.13 -13.23 15.06
C LEU A 186 -5.04 -13.80 16.48
N ILE A 187 -3.84 -14.23 16.85
CA ILE A 187 -3.51 -14.65 18.22
C ILE A 187 -2.92 -13.44 18.93
N LYS A 188 -3.54 -13.00 20.02
CA LYS A 188 -2.96 -12.01 20.92
C LYS A 188 -2.34 -12.73 22.10
N GLY A 189 -1.08 -12.41 22.42
CA GLY A 189 -0.33 -13.00 23.54
C GLY A 189 1.07 -12.43 23.66
#